data_AF-A0A5F1Z9I1-F1
#
_entry.id   AF-A0A5F1Z9I1-F1
#
_cell.length_a   1.000
_cell.length_b   1.000
_cell.length_c   1.000
_cell.angle_alpha   90.00
_cell.angle_beta   90.00
_cell.angle_gamma   90.00
#
_symmetry.space_group_name_H-M   'P 1'
#
loop_
_entity.id
_entity.type
_entity.pdbx_description
1 polymer ?
#
loop_
_entity_poly.entity_id
_entity_poly.type
_entity_poly.pdbx_seq_one_letter_code
_entity_poly.pdbx_strand_id
1 'polypeptide(L)' 'MKFLKTLLLGILICLTPLFAEDDILKKINDLKYQTGTISIGNKLATVRVPKGFKFLDAKQSQV' A
#
# COMPACT_ATOMS: atom_id res chain seq x y z
N MET A 1 30.39 -6.89 34.04
CA MET A 1 29.06 -6.31 33.69
C MET A 1 29.04 -5.41 32.45
N LYS A 2 30.17 -4.94 31.91
CA LYS A 2 30.18 -4.06 30.71
C LYS A 2 29.88 -4.80 29.40
N PHE A 3 30.41 -6.02 29.23
CA PHE A 3 30.28 -6.84 28.02
C PHE A 3 28.84 -7.35 27.76
N LEU A 4 28.08 -7.64 28.82
CA LEU A 4 26.71 -8.11 28.71
C LEU A 4 25.77 -6.99 28.22
N LYS A 5 26.01 -5.75 28.66
CA LYS A 5 25.23 -4.58 28.25
C LYS A 5 25.46 -4.23 26.78
N THR A 6 26.70 -4.37 26.28
CA THR A 6 27.03 -4.13 24.87
C THR A 6 26.47 -5.21 23.95
N LEU A 7 26.43 -6.48 24.40
CA LEU A 7 25.80 -7.57 23.65
C LEU A 7 24.29 -7.36 23.49
N LEU A 8 23.63 -6.95 24.58
CA LEU A 8 22.18 -6.72 24.61
C LEU A 8 21.75 -5.54 23.71
N LEU A 9 22.59 -4.50 23.64
CA LEU A 9 22.38 -3.35 22.76
C LEU A 9 22.59 -3.73 21.28
N GLY A 10 23.56 -4.60 20.97
CA GLY A 10 23.78 -5.09 19.60
C GLY A 10 22.64 -5.95 19.06
N ILE A 11 22.05 -6.81 19.90
CA ILE A 11 20.89 -7.63 19.54
C ILE A 11 19.65 -6.75 19.27
N LEU A 12 19.48 -5.67 20.04
CA LEU A 12 18.36 -4.74 19.87
C LEU A 12 18.41 -3.99 18.52
N ILE A 13 19.62 -3.67 18.03
CA ILE A 13 19.82 -2.96 16.76
C ILE A 13 19.58 -3.89 15.56
N CYS A 14 20.00 -5.16 15.64
CA CYS A 14 19.81 -6.14 14.56
C CYS A 14 18.35 -6.59 14.34
N LEU A 15 17.44 -6.35 15.28
CA LEU A 15 16.03 -6.76 15.16
C LEU A 15 15.16 -5.78 14.35
N THR A 16 15.71 -4.61 13.99
CA THR A 16 14.95 -3.50 13.38
C THR A 16 14.43 -3.72 11.95
N PRO A 17 15.01 -4.56 11.07
CA PRO A 17 14.50 -4.67 9.70
C PRO A 17 13.31 -5.62 9.51
N LEU A 18 12.76 -6.25 10.56
CA LEU A 18 11.69 -7.25 10.41
C LEU A 18 10.27 -6.66 10.16
N PHE A 19 10.06 -5.35 10.35
CA PHE A 19 8.71 -4.75 10.39
C PHE A 19 8.31 -3.93 9.15
N ALA A 20 9.02 -4.05 8.02
CA ALA A 20 8.86 -3.12 6.89
C ALA A 20 7.95 -3.61 5.72
N GLU A 21 7.41 -4.84 5.76
CA GLU A 21 6.91 -5.49 4.53
C GLU A 21 5.37 -5.64 4.42
N ASP A 22 4.60 -5.48 5.51
CA ASP A 22 3.15 -5.77 5.51
C ASP A 22 2.25 -4.62 5.04
N ASP A 23 2.70 -3.37 5.16
CA ASP A 23 1.84 -2.20 4.91
C ASP A 23 1.45 -2.06 3.44
N ILE A 24 2.33 -2.43 2.51
CA ILE A 24 2.06 -2.32 1.07
C ILE A 24 1.04 -3.39 0.64
N LEU A 25 1.21 -4.63 1.09
CA LEU A 25 0.31 -5.73 0.75
C LEU A 25 -1.11 -5.47 1.28
N LYS A 26 -1.20 -4.97 2.52
CA LYS A 26 -2.46 -4.54 3.11
C LYS A 26 -3.12 -3.41 2.32
N LYS A 27 -2.34 -2.39 1.96
CA LYS A 27 -2.82 -1.23 1.20
C LYS A 27 -3.31 -1.61 -0.21
N ILE A 28 -2.66 -2.56 -0.87
CA ILE A 28 -3.09 -3.09 -2.18
C ILE A 28 -4.41 -3.87 -2.06
N ASN A 29 -4.57 -4.67 -1.00
CA ASN A 29 -5.79 -5.44 -0.76
C ASN A 29 -7.00 -4.55 -0.45
N ASP A 30 -6.78 -3.36 0.13
CA ASP A 30 -7.84 -2.39 0.45
C ASP A 30 -8.29 -1.54 -0.75
N LEU A 31 -7.63 -1.65 -1.92
CA LEU A 31 -8.00 -0.90 -3.12
C LEU A 31 -9.34 -1.38 -3.71
N LYS A 32 -10.28 -0.46 -3.85
CA LYS A 32 -11.60 -0.72 -4.47
C LYS A 32 -11.56 -0.41 -5.95
N TYR A 33 -11.34 -1.44 -6.76
CA TYR A 33 -11.31 -1.29 -8.22
C TYR A 33 -12.70 -1.18 -8.83
N GLN A 34 -12.79 -0.36 -9.88
CA GLN A 34 -13.99 -0.13 -10.65
C GLN A 34 -13.86 -0.76 -12.05
N THR A 35 -14.98 -1.22 -12.60
CA THR A 35 -15.05 -1.88 -13.92
C THR A 35 -16.27 -1.41 -14.70
N GLY A 36 -16.27 -1.57 -16.03
CA GLY A 36 -17.38 -1.13 -16.88
C GLY A 36 -17.34 0.37 -17.17
N THR A 37 -18.50 1.01 -17.21
CA THR A 37 -18.63 2.43 -17.56
C THR A 37 -18.56 3.30 -16.31
N ILE A 38 -17.55 4.16 -16.22
CA ILE A 38 -17.28 5.03 -15.05
C ILE A 38 -17.40 6.49 -15.47
N SER A 39 -18.07 7.30 -14.65
CA SER A 39 -18.17 8.75 -14.84
C SER A 39 -17.11 9.48 -14.03
N ILE A 40 -16.34 10.36 -14.67
CA ILE A 40 -15.27 11.14 -14.05
C ILE A 40 -15.71 12.59 -13.89
N GLY A 41 -15.42 13.15 -12.71
CA GLY A 41 -15.58 14.58 -12.39
C GLY A 41 -16.97 15.11 -12.71
N ASN A 42 -17.99 14.78 -11.92
CA ASN A 42 -19.36 15.28 -12.12
C ASN A 42 -19.89 15.15 -13.58
N LYS A 43 -19.58 14.02 -14.25
CA LYS A 43 -19.96 13.74 -15.66
C LYS A 43 -19.21 14.55 -16.72
N LEU A 44 -18.04 15.09 -16.39
CA LEU A 44 -17.16 15.72 -17.39
C LEU A 44 -16.64 14.71 -18.42
N ALA A 45 -16.42 13.46 -18.02
CA ALA A 45 -15.99 12.40 -18.93
C ALA A 45 -16.52 11.03 -18.53
N THR A 46 -16.51 10.09 -19.49
CA THR A 46 -16.86 8.69 -19.27
C THR A 46 -15.71 7.79 -19.71
N VAL A 47 -15.31 6.86 -18.85
CA VAL A 47 -14.30 5.83 -19.16
C VAL A 47 -14.98 4.48 -19.25
N ARG A 48 -14.71 3.74 -20.32
CA ARG A 48 -15.07 2.33 -20.44
C ARG A 48 -13.87 1.48 -20.08
N VAL A 49 -13.94 0.82 -18.93
CA VAL A 49 -12.94 -0.14 -18.47
C VAL A 49 -13.23 -1.50 -19.12
N PRO A 50 -12.34 -2.01 -19.98
CA PRO A 50 -12.54 -3.30 -20.63
C PRO A 50 -12.50 -4.45 -19.62
N LYS A 51 -13.02 -5.61 -20.02
CA LYS A 51 -12.90 -6.83 -19.22
C LYS A 51 -11.42 -7.18 -19.00
N GLY A 52 -11.06 -7.56 -17.78
CA GLY A 52 -9.68 -7.87 -17.38
C GLY A 52 -8.87 -6.67 -16.90
N PHE A 53 -9.40 -5.45 -17.01
CA PHE A 53 -8.75 -4.25 -16.49
C PHE A 53 -9.42 -3.77 -15.21
N LYS A 54 -8.63 -3.05 -14.41
CA LYS A 54 -9.06 -2.47 -13.14
C LYS A 54 -8.81 -0.97 -13.19
N PHE A 55 -9.82 -0.18 -12.84
CA PHE A 55 -9.67 1.25 -12.70
C PHE A 55 -9.64 1.64 -11.22
N LEU A 56 -8.70 2.49 -10.85
CA LEU A 56 -8.59 3.08 -9.53
C LEU A 56 -8.93 4.57 -9.67
N ASP A 57 -9.77 5.10 -8.79
CA ASP A 57 -10.14 6.51 -8.89
C ASP A 57 -9.00 7.43 -8.41
N ALA A 58 -9.13 8.71 -8.75
CA ALA A 58 -8.12 9.71 -8.40
C ALA A 58 -7.95 9.89 -6.89
N LYS A 59 -9.01 9.69 -6.09
CA LYS A 59 -8.93 9.81 -4.63
C LYS A 59 -8.08 8.68 -4.03
N GLN A 60 -8.21 7.48 -4.58
CA GLN A 60 -7.43 6.31 -4.17
C GLN A 60 -6.00 6.31 -4.72
N SER A 61 -5.76 7.02 -5.82
CA SER A 61 -4.43 7.13 -6.45
C SER A 61 -3.52 8.15 -5.76
N GLN A 62 -4.07 9.02 -4.90
CA GLN A 62 -3.32 9.94 -4.05
C GLN A 62 -2.86 9.19 -2.80
N VAL A 63 -1.78 8.42 -2.96
CA VAL A 63 -1.06 7.74 -1.87
C VAL A 63 -0.08 8.70 -1.20
#